data_AF-A0A7S1LL57-F1
#
_entry.id   AF-A0A7S1LL57-F1
#
_cell.length_a   1.000
_cell.length_b   1.000
_cell.length_c   1.000
_cell.angle_alpha   90.00
_cell.angle_beta   90.00
_cell.angle_gamma   90.00
#
_symmetry.space_group_name_H-M   'P 1'
#
loop_
_entity.id
_entity.type
_entity.pdbx_description
1 polymer ?
#
loop_
_entity_poly.entity_id
_entity_poly.type
_entity_poly.pdbx_seq_one_letter_code
_entity_poly.pdbx_strand_id
1 'polypeptide(L)'
;MPTEEAAGHSLEPQPEDICFQVFFPSGSETQARALPGEMVHRIREAVEKERPPPAACLTKLFQAGKLLLDTTPVADLEVGQPIFAVVARETRLEVLLQAAGSCHLYEKMLGGSELVEPRIRTVGPAPCILDVLEEMVGQPPEVADLHRAEVGAPGTLQYSGRQGRLLLPSLDAAPLLRQHGAQAFEKVTICVEVNSDAFNNGLGVVLEASPLMDGTVDERGLPTYIYNGYGLSKDKRQNAVKFHPGMFKGQLRVEGTGGWGNQSVGFTPAGWTASGRRFHKLWVTLGADGSNCVRFEDPDGKVWSRNWTRQLTEGKHVPAVHAWMDTEDEHPLYVGQIMMQFHMPE
;
A
#
# COMPACT_ATOMS: atom_id res chain seq x y z
N MET A 1 52.15 -25.84 -46.29
CA MET A 1 50.84 -26.52 -46.24
C MET A 1 50.04 -25.86 -45.13
N PRO A 2 48.98 -25.10 -45.44
CA PRO A 2 48.15 -24.49 -44.41
C PRO A 2 47.12 -25.52 -43.92
N THR A 3 46.97 -25.62 -42.61
CA THR A 3 45.95 -26.41 -41.91
C THR A 3 44.65 -25.61 -41.87
N GLU A 4 43.59 -26.14 -42.48
CA GLU A 4 42.22 -25.67 -42.31
C GLU A 4 41.71 -26.05 -40.91
N GLU A 5 41.58 -25.07 -40.03
CA GLU A 5 40.79 -25.20 -38.81
C GLU A 5 39.30 -25.07 -39.17
N ALA A 6 38.58 -26.18 -39.06
CA ALA A 6 37.13 -26.19 -39.16
C ALA A 6 36.53 -25.51 -37.93
N ALA A 7 36.01 -24.30 -38.11
CA ALA A 7 35.21 -23.61 -37.10
C ALA A 7 33.92 -24.40 -36.82
N GLY A 8 33.92 -25.17 -35.74
CA GLY A 8 32.72 -25.78 -35.20
C GLY A 8 31.79 -24.69 -34.65
N HIS A 9 30.78 -24.30 -35.43
CA HIS A 9 29.65 -23.53 -34.92
C HIS A 9 28.89 -24.40 -33.92
N SER A 10 29.18 -24.20 -32.63
CA SER A 10 28.33 -24.67 -31.54
C SER A 10 26.96 -24.06 -31.72
N LEU A 11 25.96 -24.87 -32.06
CA LEU A 11 24.56 -24.48 -32.06
C LEU A 11 24.15 -24.29 -30.60
N GLU A 12 24.24 -23.05 -30.12
CA GLU A 12 23.63 -22.71 -28.84
C GLU A 12 22.12 -23.01 -28.92
N PRO A 13 21.56 -23.72 -27.94
CA PRO A 13 20.13 -24.01 -27.92
C PRO A 13 19.37 -22.68 -27.90
N GLN A 14 18.47 -22.51 -28.87
CA GLN A 14 17.56 -21.38 -28.90
C GLN A 14 16.70 -21.43 -27.63
N PRO A 15 16.57 -20.33 -26.88
CA PRO A 15 15.69 -20.31 -25.71
C PRO A 15 14.27 -20.66 -26.15
N GLU A 16 13.66 -21.63 -25.47
CA GLU A 16 12.28 -22.04 -25.75
C GLU A 16 11.31 -20.93 -25.29
N ASP A 17 10.33 -20.61 -26.13
CA ASP A 17 9.25 -19.69 -25.79
C ASP A 17 8.48 -20.21 -24.57
N ILE A 18 8.23 -19.34 -23.60
CA ILE A 18 7.33 -19.61 -22.48
C ILE A 18 5.91 -19.26 -22.93
N CYS A 19 4.98 -20.19 -22.75
CA CYS A 19 3.56 -20.00 -23.07
C CYS A 19 2.74 -19.75 -21.81
N PHE A 20 2.09 -18.59 -21.73
CA PHE A 20 1.22 -18.20 -20.64
C PHE A 20 -0.25 -18.30 -21.04
N GLN A 21 -1.06 -18.90 -20.19
CA GLN A 21 -2.52 -18.83 -20.30
C GLN A 21 -3.01 -17.55 -19.63
N VAL A 22 -3.75 -16.73 -20.38
CA VAL A 22 -4.28 -15.45 -19.93
C VAL A 22 -5.80 -15.48 -19.90
N PHE A 23 -6.39 -15.34 -18.72
CA PHE A 23 -7.83 -15.40 -18.48
C PHE A 23 -8.44 -14.01 -18.28
N PHE A 24 -9.64 -13.80 -18.80
CA PHE A 24 -10.40 -12.57 -18.61
C PHE A 24 -11.58 -12.77 -17.65
N PRO A 25 -12.10 -11.71 -17.01
CA PRO A 25 -13.29 -11.79 -16.15
C PRO A 25 -14.53 -12.40 -16.81
N SER A 26 -14.63 -12.33 -18.14
CA SER A 26 -15.71 -12.96 -18.90
C SER A 26 -15.60 -14.49 -19.00
N GLY A 27 -14.57 -15.10 -18.41
CA GLY A 27 -14.28 -16.54 -18.48
C GLY A 27 -13.60 -16.96 -19.78
N SER A 28 -13.26 -16.01 -20.64
CA SER A 28 -12.60 -16.27 -21.92
C SER A 28 -11.07 -16.17 -21.78
N GLU A 29 -10.34 -16.92 -22.62
CA GLU A 29 -8.88 -17.05 -22.51
C GLU A 29 -8.15 -16.69 -23.82
N THR A 30 -6.85 -16.44 -23.70
CA THR A 30 -5.88 -16.30 -24.80
C THR A 30 -4.54 -16.89 -24.36
N GLN A 31 -3.65 -17.15 -25.32
CA GLN A 31 -2.28 -17.57 -25.05
C GLN A 31 -1.32 -16.45 -25.45
N ALA A 32 -0.41 -16.12 -24.55
CA ALA A 32 0.68 -15.20 -24.82
C ALA A 32 2.01 -15.96 -24.75
N ARG A 33 2.84 -15.80 -25.78
CA ARG A 33 4.19 -16.37 -25.81
C ARG A 33 5.21 -15.27 -25.61
N ALA A 34 6.21 -15.52 -24.78
CA ALA A 34 7.33 -14.61 -24.57
C ALA A 34 8.60 -15.40 -24.27
N LEU A 35 9.74 -14.83 -24.64
CA LEU A 35 11.05 -15.39 -24.31
C LEU A 35 11.40 -15.06 -22.84
N PRO A 36 12.20 -15.89 -22.15
CA PRO A 36 12.61 -15.62 -20.77
C PRO A 36 13.31 -14.27 -20.57
N GLY A 37 14.03 -13.79 -21.58
CA GLY A 37 14.73 -12.50 -21.56
C GLY A 37 13.87 -11.29 -21.90
N GLU A 38 12.58 -11.50 -22.22
CA GLU A 38 11.64 -10.41 -22.50
C GLU A 38 10.99 -9.88 -21.21
N MET A 39 10.21 -8.81 -21.37
CA MET A 39 9.46 -8.18 -20.30
C MET A 39 7.96 -8.43 -20.45
N VAL A 40 7.21 -8.32 -19.37
CA VAL A 40 5.74 -8.46 -19.32
C VAL A 40 5.02 -7.60 -20.36
N HIS A 41 5.57 -6.46 -20.76
CA HIS A 41 5.08 -5.67 -21.89
C HIS A 41 4.79 -6.52 -23.14
N ARG A 42 5.63 -7.51 -23.47
CA ARG A 42 5.43 -8.42 -24.61
C ARG A 42 4.23 -9.32 -24.47
N ILE A 43 4.00 -9.84 -23.26
CA ILE A 43 2.79 -10.59 -22.92
C ILE A 43 1.56 -9.69 -23.11
N ARG A 44 1.61 -8.45 -22.62
CA ARG A 44 0.51 -7.47 -22.78
C ARG A 44 0.25 -7.17 -24.25
N GLU A 45 1.27 -6.90 -25.05
CA GLU A 45 1.13 -6.67 -26.50
C GLU A 45 0.47 -7.85 -27.22
N ALA A 46 0.86 -9.09 -26.88
CA ALA A 46 0.26 -10.29 -27.45
C ALA A 46 -1.24 -10.39 -27.10
N VAL A 47 -1.58 -10.14 -25.84
CA VAL A 47 -2.96 -10.13 -25.35
C VAL A 47 -3.78 -9.02 -26.03
N GLU A 48 -3.23 -7.80 -26.13
CA GLU A 48 -3.91 -6.64 -26.73
C GLU A 48 -4.03 -6.74 -28.25
N LYS A 49 -3.14 -7.47 -28.92
CA LYS A 49 -3.26 -7.77 -30.34
C LYS A 49 -4.47 -8.66 -30.62
N GLU A 50 -4.71 -9.65 -29.78
CA GLU A 50 -5.90 -10.51 -29.90
C GLU A 50 -7.16 -9.83 -29.39
N ARG A 51 -7.03 -9.00 -28.35
CA ARG A 51 -8.14 -8.31 -27.69
C ARG A 51 -7.80 -6.86 -27.39
N PRO A 52 -7.94 -5.98 -28.40
CA PRO A 52 -7.63 -4.58 -28.23
C PRO A 52 -8.49 -3.96 -27.12
N PRO A 53 -7.90 -3.26 -26.14
CA PRO A 53 -8.69 -2.54 -25.15
C PRO A 53 -9.46 -1.40 -25.83
N PRO A 54 -10.66 -1.05 -25.33
CA PRO A 54 -11.36 0.14 -25.80
C PRO A 54 -10.50 1.40 -25.67
N ALA A 55 -10.83 2.45 -26.43
CA ALA A 55 -10.14 3.73 -26.33
C ALA A 55 -10.12 4.24 -24.88
N ALA A 56 -8.97 4.79 -24.46
CA ALA A 56 -8.71 5.26 -23.10
C ALA A 56 -8.78 4.18 -22.00
N CYS A 57 -8.75 2.90 -22.35
CA CYS A 57 -8.56 1.80 -21.41
C CYS A 57 -7.15 1.20 -21.57
N LEU A 58 -6.70 0.49 -20.54
CA LEU A 58 -5.45 -0.27 -20.54
C LEU A 58 -5.71 -1.69 -20.03
N THR A 59 -4.95 -2.66 -20.55
CA THR A 59 -5.02 -4.06 -20.10
C THR A 59 -4.04 -4.28 -18.97
N LYS A 60 -4.51 -4.56 -17.76
CA LYS A 60 -3.68 -4.96 -16.61
C LYS A 60 -3.52 -6.47 -16.58
N LEU A 61 -2.32 -6.94 -16.30
CA LEU A 61 -2.04 -8.37 -16.13
C LEU A 61 -1.74 -8.66 -14.66
N PHE A 62 -2.33 -9.71 -14.11
CA PHE A 62 -2.12 -10.14 -12.73
C PHE A 62 -1.67 -11.59 -12.68
N GLN A 63 -0.77 -11.94 -11.76
CA GLN A 63 -0.44 -13.32 -11.44
C GLN A 63 -0.32 -13.47 -9.92
N ALA A 64 -0.94 -14.50 -9.36
CA ALA A 64 -0.99 -14.73 -7.91
C ALA A 64 -1.43 -13.49 -7.10
N GLY A 65 -2.40 -12.74 -7.62
CA GLY A 65 -2.92 -11.50 -6.99
C GLY A 65 -2.02 -10.27 -7.13
N LYS A 66 -0.83 -10.40 -7.70
CA LYS A 66 0.09 -9.27 -7.95
C LYS A 66 -0.10 -8.69 -9.33
N LEU A 67 -0.11 -7.36 -9.44
CA LEU A 67 -0.14 -6.64 -10.71
C LEU A 67 1.24 -6.72 -11.37
N LEU A 68 1.29 -7.21 -12.61
CA LEU A 68 2.50 -7.31 -13.40
C LEU A 68 2.79 -5.98 -14.11
N LEU A 69 3.93 -5.37 -13.80
CA LEU A 69 4.40 -4.15 -14.46
C LEU A 69 5.04 -4.49 -15.80
N ASP A 70 4.96 -3.57 -16.76
CA ASP A 70 5.56 -3.73 -18.09
C ASP A 70 7.07 -3.95 -18.06
N THR A 71 7.74 -3.49 -17.00
CA THR A 71 9.18 -3.64 -16.75
C THR A 71 9.54 -4.93 -16.01
N THR A 72 8.57 -5.76 -15.63
CA THR A 72 8.83 -7.04 -14.94
C THR A 72 9.42 -8.04 -15.94
N PRO A 73 10.57 -8.66 -15.64
CA PRO A 73 11.13 -9.74 -16.46
C PRO A 73 10.19 -10.95 -16.54
N VAL A 74 10.08 -11.55 -17.71
CA VAL A 74 9.29 -12.77 -17.91
C VAL A 74 9.85 -13.95 -17.11
N ALA A 75 11.16 -14.00 -16.91
CA ALA A 75 11.82 -15.01 -16.08
C ALA A 75 11.37 -15.00 -14.60
N ASP A 76 10.79 -13.91 -14.12
CA ASP A 76 10.30 -13.79 -12.74
C ASP A 76 8.86 -14.31 -12.57
N LEU A 77 8.20 -14.71 -13.67
CA LEU A 77 6.83 -15.21 -13.65
C LEU A 77 6.75 -16.71 -13.37
N GLU A 78 5.69 -17.14 -12.69
CA GLU A 78 5.45 -18.56 -12.42
C GLU A 78 4.80 -19.24 -13.65
N VAL A 79 5.58 -19.99 -14.42
CA VAL A 79 5.19 -20.61 -15.71
C VAL A 79 3.96 -21.54 -15.62
N GLY A 80 3.59 -22.02 -14.43
CA GLY A 80 2.41 -22.86 -14.21
C GLY A 80 1.16 -22.13 -13.70
N GLN A 81 1.26 -20.83 -13.38
CA GLN A 81 0.14 -20.07 -12.83
C GLN A 81 -0.56 -19.25 -13.90
N PRO A 82 -1.91 -19.23 -13.92
CA PRO A 82 -2.65 -18.41 -14.87
C PRO A 82 -2.36 -16.92 -14.65
N ILE A 83 -2.30 -16.19 -15.77
CA ILE A 83 -2.31 -14.74 -15.76
C ILE A 83 -3.76 -14.28 -15.93
N PHE A 84 -4.19 -13.27 -15.17
CA PHE A 84 -5.51 -12.66 -15.30
C PHE A 84 -5.40 -11.28 -15.94
N ALA A 85 -6.11 -11.07 -17.05
CA ALA A 85 -6.17 -9.80 -17.76
C ALA A 85 -7.44 -9.02 -17.39
N VAL A 86 -7.28 -7.77 -16.94
CA VAL A 86 -8.39 -6.86 -16.64
C VAL A 86 -8.24 -5.59 -17.46
N VAL A 87 -9.26 -5.27 -18.25
CA VAL A 87 -9.31 -4.01 -18.98
C VAL A 87 -9.95 -2.95 -18.09
N ALA A 88 -9.22 -1.87 -17.82
CA ALA A 88 -9.68 -0.80 -16.94
C ALA A 88 -9.44 0.58 -17.57
N ARG A 89 -10.32 1.52 -17.27
CA ARG A 89 -10.14 2.94 -17.59
C ARG A 89 -9.39 3.60 -16.43
N GLU A 90 -8.09 3.37 -16.40
CA GLU A 90 -7.20 3.89 -15.35
C GLU A 90 -6.06 4.70 -15.96
N THR A 91 -5.47 5.59 -15.18
CA THR A 91 -4.23 6.27 -15.52
C THR A 91 -3.03 5.38 -15.21
N ARG A 92 -1.87 5.65 -15.84
CA ARG A 92 -0.62 4.94 -15.50
C ARG A 92 -0.28 5.06 -14.01
N LEU A 93 -0.57 6.20 -13.39
CA LEU A 93 -0.34 6.42 -11.96
C LEU A 93 -1.18 5.49 -11.09
N GLU A 94 -2.46 5.29 -11.42
CA GLU A 94 -3.34 4.38 -10.66
C GLU A 94 -2.85 2.93 -10.70
N VAL A 95 -2.35 2.49 -11.87
CA VAL A 95 -1.71 1.17 -12.05
C VAL A 95 -0.47 1.06 -11.17
N LEU A 96 0.39 2.09 -11.15
CA LEU A 96 1.60 2.09 -10.32
C LEU A 96 1.27 2.06 -8.83
N LEU A 97 0.28 2.83 -8.39
CA LEU A 97 -0.18 2.83 -6.99
C LEU A 97 -0.69 1.45 -6.55
N GLN A 98 -1.36 0.71 -7.44
CA GLN A 98 -1.78 -0.68 -7.18
C GLN A 98 -0.58 -1.63 -7.07
N ALA A 99 0.45 -1.45 -7.90
CA ALA A 99 1.64 -2.29 -7.90
C ALA A 99 2.65 -1.94 -6.79
N ALA A 100 2.57 -0.73 -6.21
CA ALA A 100 3.56 -0.22 -5.26
C ALA A 100 3.80 -1.14 -4.06
N GLY A 101 2.78 -1.88 -3.62
CA GLY A 101 2.90 -2.84 -2.51
C GLY A 101 3.83 -4.03 -2.78
N SER A 102 4.13 -4.31 -4.05
CA SER A 102 5.08 -5.34 -4.48
C SER A 102 6.47 -4.77 -4.82
N CYS A 103 6.73 -3.50 -4.53
CA CYS A 103 8.05 -2.91 -4.75
C CYS A 103 9.10 -3.56 -3.82
N HIS A 104 10.25 -3.93 -4.38
CA HIS A 104 11.34 -4.57 -3.67
C HIS A 104 11.87 -3.75 -2.46
N LEU A 105 11.67 -2.42 -2.46
CA LEU A 105 12.03 -1.56 -1.33
C LEU A 105 11.24 -1.92 -0.05
N TYR A 106 9.95 -2.25 -0.18
CA TYR A 106 9.15 -2.69 0.97
C TYR A 106 9.49 -4.11 1.39
N GLU A 107 9.78 -5.00 0.44
CA GLU A 107 10.22 -6.37 0.76
C GLU A 107 11.55 -6.36 1.54
N LYS A 108 12.52 -5.54 1.08
CA LYS A 108 13.80 -5.34 1.77
C LYS A 108 13.60 -4.77 3.17
N MET A 109 12.72 -3.78 3.32
CA MET A 109 12.38 -3.19 4.62
C MET A 109 11.77 -4.24 5.56
N LEU A 110 10.79 -5.03 5.10
CA LEU A 110 10.17 -6.09 5.90
C LEU A 110 11.16 -7.20 6.30
N GLY A 111 12.07 -7.58 5.39
CA GLY A 111 13.14 -8.52 5.69
C GLY A 111 14.23 -7.98 6.64
N GLY A 112 14.32 -6.65 6.77
CA GLY A 112 15.23 -5.95 7.68
C GLY A 112 14.70 -5.76 9.09
N SER A 113 13.71 -6.57 9.51
CA SER A 113 13.05 -6.42 10.82
C SER A 113 14.00 -6.56 12.02
N GLU A 114 13.81 -5.72 13.04
CA GLU A 114 14.59 -5.74 14.29
C GLU A 114 13.78 -6.31 15.46
N LEU A 115 14.42 -7.13 16.30
CA LEU A 115 13.82 -7.66 17.51
C LEU A 115 13.84 -6.59 18.62
N VAL A 116 12.66 -6.19 19.13
CA VAL A 116 12.56 -5.23 20.24
C VAL A 116 12.16 -5.93 21.55
N GLU A 117 11.22 -6.86 21.45
CA GLU A 117 10.79 -7.74 22.56
C GLU A 117 10.63 -9.16 22.00
N PRO A 118 10.58 -10.23 22.84
CA PRO A 118 10.58 -11.61 22.35
C PRO A 118 9.62 -11.88 21.18
N ARG A 119 8.46 -11.22 21.19
CA ARG A 119 7.40 -11.36 20.19
C ARG A 119 7.15 -10.11 19.35
N ILE A 120 7.90 -9.02 19.55
CA ILE A 120 7.71 -7.76 18.83
C ILE A 120 8.87 -7.52 17.89
N ARG A 121 8.55 -7.38 16.61
CA ARG A 121 9.49 -6.95 15.57
C ARG A 121 9.17 -5.53 15.14
N THR A 122 10.18 -4.67 15.02
CA THR A 122 10.00 -3.33 14.46
C THR A 122 10.55 -3.28 13.05
N VAL A 123 9.86 -2.56 12.17
CA VAL A 123 10.18 -2.38 10.77
C VAL A 123 10.03 -0.90 10.42
N GLY A 124 11.01 -0.35 9.69
CA GLY A 124 10.94 0.99 9.14
C GLY A 124 12.17 1.85 9.45
N PRO A 125 12.14 3.14 9.09
CA PRO A 125 11.00 3.83 8.48
C PRO A 125 10.65 3.28 7.09
N ALA A 126 9.36 3.31 6.73
CA ALA A 126 8.91 2.90 5.42
C ALA A 126 9.41 3.85 4.33
N PRO A 127 9.82 3.32 3.15
CA PRO A 127 10.07 4.14 1.98
C PRO A 127 8.87 5.06 1.70
N CYS A 128 9.14 6.31 1.36
CA CYS A 128 8.09 7.25 0.97
C CYS A 128 7.47 6.80 -0.35
N ILE A 129 6.14 6.89 -0.47
CA ILE A 129 5.41 6.48 -1.67
C ILE A 129 5.90 7.19 -2.94
N LEU A 130 6.31 8.46 -2.86
CA LEU A 130 6.83 9.20 -4.01
C LEU A 130 8.20 8.65 -4.46
N ASP A 131 9.06 8.26 -3.52
CA ASP A 131 10.34 7.58 -3.82
C ASP A 131 10.11 6.22 -4.46
N VAL A 132 9.12 5.46 -3.96
CA VAL A 132 8.77 4.14 -4.52
C VAL A 132 8.26 4.25 -5.95
N LEU A 133 7.36 5.19 -6.20
CA LEU A 133 6.84 5.43 -7.55
C LEU A 133 7.93 5.94 -8.49
N GLU A 134 8.84 6.79 -8.01
CA GLU A 134 10.00 7.25 -8.77
C GLU A 134 10.93 6.09 -9.14
N GLU A 135 11.24 5.19 -8.20
CA GLU A 135 12.02 3.97 -8.45
C GLU A 135 11.36 3.07 -9.50
N MET A 136 10.03 2.89 -9.44
CA MET A 136 9.29 2.02 -10.35
C MET A 136 9.27 2.52 -11.80
N VAL A 137 9.39 3.83 -12.03
CA VAL A 137 9.24 4.46 -13.36
C VAL A 137 10.54 5.11 -13.84
N GLY A 138 11.51 5.33 -12.96
CA GLY A 138 12.77 6.04 -13.24
C GLY A 138 12.65 7.56 -13.31
N GLN A 139 11.52 8.14 -12.91
CA GLN A 139 11.31 9.59 -12.87
C GLN A 139 10.31 10.00 -11.78
N PRO A 140 10.41 11.21 -11.20
CA PRO A 140 9.48 11.69 -10.18
C PRO A 140 8.03 11.67 -10.67
N PRO A 141 7.08 11.05 -9.94
CA PRO A 141 5.68 11.04 -10.31
C PRO A 141 4.99 12.38 -10.00
N GLU A 142 4.04 12.78 -10.83
CA GLU A 142 3.08 13.83 -10.50
C GLU A 142 1.87 13.21 -9.80
N VAL A 143 1.76 13.41 -8.49
CA VAL A 143 0.61 12.97 -7.69
C VAL A 143 -0.17 14.20 -7.24
N ALA A 144 -1.40 14.35 -7.73
CA ALA A 144 -2.24 15.48 -7.36
C ALA A 144 -2.37 15.60 -5.83
N ASP A 145 -2.24 16.82 -5.31
CA ASP A 145 -2.40 17.16 -3.89
C ASP A 145 -1.42 16.49 -2.91
N LEU A 146 -0.42 15.73 -3.38
CA LEU A 146 0.60 15.09 -2.54
C LEU A 146 2.00 15.40 -3.08
N HIS A 147 2.79 16.12 -2.29
CA HIS A 147 4.14 16.53 -2.67
C HIS A 147 5.12 16.40 -1.51
N ARG A 148 6.42 16.44 -1.81
CA ARG A 148 7.45 16.55 -0.79
C ARG A 148 7.37 17.94 -0.16
N ALA A 149 7.35 18.01 1.16
CA ALA A 149 7.25 19.28 1.86
C ALA A 149 8.56 20.07 1.70
N GLU A 150 8.43 21.38 1.44
CA GLU A 150 9.57 22.31 1.41
C GLU A 150 10.15 22.54 2.81
N VAL A 151 9.35 22.28 3.84
CA VAL A 151 9.69 22.47 5.25
C VAL A 151 9.48 21.17 6.03
N GLY A 152 10.41 20.86 6.93
CA GLY A 152 10.37 19.66 7.76
C GLY A 152 11.62 18.80 7.58
N ALA A 153 11.57 17.59 8.12
CA ALA A 153 12.65 16.61 7.92
C ALA A 153 12.61 16.03 6.50
N PRO A 154 13.74 15.57 5.94
CA PRO A 154 13.76 14.86 4.66
C PRO A 154 12.76 13.70 4.64
N GLY A 155 12.01 13.56 3.55
CA GLY A 155 10.95 12.55 3.41
C GLY A 155 9.57 13.00 3.93
N THR A 156 9.46 14.19 4.52
CA THR A 156 8.15 14.75 4.89
C THR A 156 7.29 14.99 3.64
N LEU A 157 6.05 14.52 3.69
CA LEU A 157 5.03 14.77 2.68
C LEU A 157 4.06 15.86 3.13
N GLN A 158 3.51 16.57 2.15
CA GLN A 158 2.46 17.55 2.33
C GLN A 158 1.24 17.10 1.51
N TYR A 159 0.07 17.05 2.14
CA TYR A 159 -1.19 16.68 1.54
C TYR A 159 -2.24 17.79 1.70
N SER A 160 -2.99 18.12 0.64
CA SER A 160 -4.01 19.19 0.68
C SER A 160 -5.33 18.86 -0.02
N GLY A 161 -5.57 17.59 -0.39
CA GLY A 161 -6.76 17.19 -1.15
C GLY A 161 -7.92 16.66 -0.28
N ARG A 162 -9.04 16.30 -0.93
CA ARG A 162 -10.20 15.64 -0.27
C ARG A 162 -10.32 14.12 -0.53
N GLN A 163 -9.66 13.63 -1.56
CA GLN A 163 -9.89 12.25 -2.05
C GLN A 163 -9.07 11.19 -1.33
N GLY A 164 -8.32 11.58 -0.30
CA GLY A 164 -7.22 10.81 0.25
C GLY A 164 -6.09 10.57 -0.75
N ARG A 165 -4.87 10.37 -0.24
CA ARG A 165 -3.72 9.96 -1.06
C ARG A 165 -2.95 8.86 -0.39
N LEU A 166 -2.57 7.86 -1.17
CA LEU A 166 -1.82 6.71 -0.66
C LEU A 166 -0.51 7.19 -0.06
N LEU A 167 -0.20 6.75 1.16
CA LEU A 167 1.06 6.98 1.86
C LEU A 167 1.86 5.68 1.99
N LEU A 168 1.16 4.58 2.24
CA LEU A 168 1.71 3.23 2.32
C LEU A 168 0.73 2.29 1.60
N PRO A 169 1.17 1.53 0.57
CA PRO A 169 0.32 0.49 -0.02
C PRO A 169 0.04 -0.62 0.99
N SER A 170 -0.95 -1.46 0.70
CA SER A 170 -1.09 -2.72 1.44
C SER A 170 0.15 -3.57 1.18
N LEU A 171 0.72 -4.13 2.25
CA LEU A 171 1.94 -4.93 2.17
C LEU A 171 1.65 -6.38 2.50
N ASP A 172 2.25 -7.29 1.73
CA ASP A 172 2.34 -8.71 2.09
C ASP A 172 3.47 -8.89 3.13
N ALA A 173 3.13 -9.33 4.34
CA ALA A 173 4.09 -9.56 5.40
C ALA A 173 4.90 -10.86 5.23
N ALA A 174 4.67 -11.64 4.16
CA ALA A 174 5.37 -12.91 3.90
C ALA A 174 6.91 -12.84 4.03
N PRO A 175 7.63 -11.79 3.58
CA PRO A 175 9.08 -11.69 3.81
C PRO A 175 9.45 -11.75 5.30
N LEU A 176 8.73 -10.99 6.14
CA LEU A 176 8.91 -10.97 7.59
C LEU A 176 8.47 -12.29 8.22
N LEU A 177 7.29 -12.79 7.86
CA LEU A 177 6.72 -14.02 8.44
C LEU A 177 7.62 -15.23 8.19
N ARG A 178 8.15 -15.39 6.97
CA ARG A 178 9.08 -16.47 6.61
C ARG A 178 10.37 -16.42 7.44
N GLN A 179 10.93 -15.23 7.65
CA GLN A 179 12.15 -15.04 8.45
C GLN A 179 11.98 -15.54 9.89
N HIS A 180 10.75 -15.47 10.43
CA HIS A 180 10.44 -15.86 11.81
C HIS A 180 9.66 -17.18 11.89
N GLY A 181 9.57 -17.95 10.80
CA GLY A 181 8.87 -19.25 10.79
C GLY A 181 7.37 -19.18 11.11
N ALA A 182 6.76 -18.00 10.95
CA ALA A 182 5.35 -17.77 11.25
C ALA A 182 4.51 -17.81 9.97
N GLN A 183 3.23 -18.14 10.12
CA GLN A 183 2.24 -18.10 9.03
C GLN A 183 1.40 -16.81 9.04
N ALA A 184 1.33 -16.16 10.19
CA ALA A 184 0.62 -14.91 10.40
C ALA A 184 1.18 -14.17 11.63
N PHE A 185 1.01 -12.85 11.69
CA PHE A 185 1.17 -12.04 12.90
C PHE A 185 -0.17 -11.92 13.63
N GLU A 186 -0.14 -11.74 14.95
CA GLU A 186 -1.35 -11.49 15.75
C GLU A 186 -1.85 -10.07 15.58
N LYS A 187 -0.93 -9.09 15.62
CA LYS A 187 -1.24 -7.67 15.49
C LYS A 187 -0.14 -6.94 14.72
N VAL A 188 -0.54 -5.87 14.04
CA VAL A 188 0.40 -4.88 13.49
C VAL A 188 0.07 -3.50 14.06
N THR A 189 1.08 -2.79 14.56
CA THR A 189 0.96 -1.39 14.98
C THR A 189 1.62 -0.51 13.94
N ILE A 190 0.84 0.34 13.29
CA ILE A 190 1.33 1.31 12.30
C ILE A 190 1.44 2.66 13.00
N CYS A 191 2.65 3.20 13.12
CA CYS A 191 2.91 4.54 13.64
C CYS A 191 3.07 5.50 12.48
N VAL A 192 2.19 6.49 12.38
CA VAL A 192 2.28 7.57 11.39
C VAL A 192 2.56 8.88 12.10
N GLU A 193 3.62 9.57 11.69
CA GLU A 193 3.89 10.94 12.10
C GLU A 193 3.00 11.91 11.32
N VAL A 194 2.20 12.70 12.01
CA VAL A 194 1.22 13.61 11.40
C VAL A 194 1.10 14.93 12.14
N ASN A 195 0.93 16.04 11.43
CA ASN A 195 0.53 17.32 12.01
C ASN A 195 -0.04 18.26 10.95
N SER A 196 -0.74 19.31 11.37
CA SER A 196 -1.25 20.37 10.50
C SER A 196 -1.58 21.61 11.32
N ASP A 197 -1.71 22.75 10.65
CA ASP A 197 -2.31 23.96 11.22
C ASP A 197 -3.82 24.08 10.89
N ALA A 198 -4.37 23.12 10.15
CA ALA A 198 -5.79 23.07 9.78
C ALA A 198 -6.67 22.82 11.02
N PHE A 199 -7.26 23.89 11.54
CA PHE A 199 -8.16 23.85 12.69
C PHE A 199 -9.54 23.31 12.29
N ASN A 200 -10.07 22.33 13.04
CA ASN A 200 -11.42 21.80 12.86
C ASN A 200 -11.74 21.14 11.49
N ASN A 201 -10.72 20.71 10.76
CA ASN A 201 -10.89 20.07 9.44
C ASN A 201 -10.76 18.53 9.45
N GLY A 202 -10.71 17.91 10.63
CA GLY A 202 -10.63 16.45 10.79
C GLY A 202 -9.58 15.79 9.89
N LEU A 203 -8.33 15.79 10.34
CA LEU A 203 -7.19 15.31 9.55
C LEU A 203 -6.52 14.09 10.19
N GLY A 204 -5.86 13.28 9.37
CA GLY A 204 -5.15 12.10 9.86
C GLY A 204 -4.96 11.09 8.74
N VAL A 205 -5.28 9.83 9.03
CA VAL A 205 -5.08 8.74 8.09
C VAL A 205 -6.32 7.88 7.89
N VAL A 206 -6.47 7.33 6.69
CA VAL A 206 -7.39 6.23 6.40
C VAL A 206 -6.60 4.95 6.30
N LEU A 207 -7.11 3.91 6.97
CA LEU A 207 -6.62 2.54 6.88
C LEU A 207 -7.55 1.77 5.98
N GLU A 208 -7.02 1.09 4.97
CA GLU A 208 -7.78 0.27 4.04
C GLU A 208 -7.27 -1.18 4.09
N ALA A 209 -8.17 -2.10 4.42
CA ALA A 209 -7.86 -3.53 4.45
C ALA A 209 -7.37 -4.00 3.07
N SER A 210 -6.49 -5.00 3.05
CA SER A 210 -5.97 -5.52 1.78
C SER A 210 -7.10 -6.09 0.91
N PRO A 211 -7.10 -5.85 -0.41
CA PRO A 211 -8.03 -6.52 -1.32
C PRO A 211 -7.77 -8.03 -1.39
N LEU A 212 -6.58 -8.49 -0.95
CA LEU A 212 -6.19 -9.90 -0.90
C LEU A 212 -6.62 -10.61 0.38
N MET A 213 -7.19 -9.89 1.35
CA MET A 213 -7.77 -10.54 2.53
C MET A 213 -8.90 -11.46 2.11
N ASP A 214 -8.90 -12.68 2.64
CA ASP A 214 -9.95 -13.66 2.43
C ASP A 214 -11.20 -13.22 3.19
N GLY A 215 -11.94 -12.30 2.57
CA GLY A 215 -13.21 -11.82 3.08
C GLY A 215 -14.28 -12.14 2.08
N THR A 216 -14.57 -13.43 1.94
CA THR A 216 -15.78 -13.91 1.27
C THR A 216 -17.07 -13.50 1.97
N VAL A 217 -16.97 -12.86 3.15
CA VAL A 217 -18.08 -12.47 4.01
C VAL A 217 -17.74 -11.14 4.70
N ASP A 218 -18.72 -10.24 4.77
CA ASP A 218 -18.64 -8.95 5.43
C ASP A 218 -19.11 -9.00 6.88
N GLU A 219 -19.10 -7.85 7.53
CA GLU A 219 -19.51 -7.68 8.93
C GLU A 219 -21.01 -7.97 9.18
N ARG A 220 -21.79 -8.24 8.12
CA ARG A 220 -23.20 -8.64 8.17
C ARG A 220 -23.42 -10.09 7.74
N GLY A 221 -22.37 -10.84 7.43
CA GLY A 221 -22.52 -12.20 6.92
C GLY A 221 -22.75 -12.27 5.40
N LEU A 222 -22.61 -11.17 4.66
CA LEU A 222 -22.87 -11.08 3.22
C LEU A 222 -21.57 -11.15 2.40
N PRO A 223 -21.58 -11.76 1.21
CA PRO A 223 -20.40 -11.74 0.35
C PRO A 223 -20.00 -10.33 -0.06
N THR A 224 -18.82 -9.87 0.37
CA THR A 224 -18.27 -8.59 -0.09
C THR A 224 -17.20 -8.78 -1.14
N TYR A 225 -17.55 -8.40 -2.36
CA TYR A 225 -16.59 -8.12 -3.42
C TYR A 225 -16.72 -6.64 -3.77
N ILE A 226 -15.71 -5.84 -3.42
CA ILE A 226 -15.70 -4.43 -3.81
C ILE A 226 -14.32 -4.06 -4.32
N TYR A 227 -14.21 -3.91 -5.63
CA TYR A 227 -13.14 -3.20 -6.32
C TYR A 227 -13.78 -2.04 -7.07
N ASN A 228 -13.62 -0.79 -6.63
CA ASN A 228 -14.33 0.31 -7.28
C ASN A 228 -13.69 1.70 -7.24
N GLY A 229 -12.37 1.85 -7.09
CA GLY A 229 -11.60 2.99 -7.65
C GLY A 229 -12.00 4.45 -7.35
N TYR A 230 -13.04 4.71 -6.54
CA TYR A 230 -13.60 6.05 -6.34
C TYR A 230 -14.15 6.18 -4.91
N GLY A 231 -13.70 7.21 -4.16
CA GLY A 231 -14.32 7.81 -2.95
C GLY A 231 -14.62 6.90 -1.75
N LEU A 232 -14.70 7.44 -0.52
CA LEU A 232 -15.15 6.65 0.64
C LEU A 232 -16.63 6.25 0.45
N SER A 233 -16.91 5.02 -0.01
CA SER A 233 -18.27 4.46 -0.04
C SER A 233 -18.57 3.75 1.28
N LYS A 234 -19.85 3.64 1.65
CA LYS A 234 -20.30 3.03 2.92
C LYS A 234 -19.93 1.56 3.10
N ASP A 235 -19.46 0.89 2.04
CA ASP A 235 -19.06 -0.53 2.07
C ASP A 235 -17.55 -0.74 1.93
N LYS A 236 -16.72 0.31 1.99
CA LYS A 236 -15.27 0.13 1.97
C LYS A 236 -14.78 -0.43 3.31
N ARG A 237 -13.87 -1.41 3.26
CA ARG A 237 -13.14 -1.97 4.42
C ARG A 237 -12.11 -0.97 4.94
N GLN A 238 -12.60 0.21 5.33
CA GLN A 238 -11.79 1.37 5.66
C GLN A 238 -12.22 2.01 6.98
N ASN A 239 -11.25 2.45 7.77
CA ASN A 239 -11.49 3.34 8.91
C ASN A 239 -10.61 4.57 8.79
N ALA A 240 -11.20 5.73 9.05
CA ALA A 240 -10.47 7.00 9.08
C ALA A 240 -10.20 7.39 10.53
N VAL A 241 -8.93 7.49 10.90
CA VAL A 241 -8.49 7.96 12.21
C VAL A 241 -8.14 9.44 12.07
N LYS A 242 -8.96 10.30 12.68
CA LYS A 242 -8.89 11.76 12.50
C LYS A 242 -8.69 12.47 13.83
N PHE A 243 -7.89 13.53 13.84
CA PHE A 243 -7.70 14.41 14.98
C PHE A 243 -7.81 15.88 14.56
N HIS A 244 -7.87 16.77 15.55
CA HIS A 244 -8.07 18.21 15.36
C HIS A 244 -6.98 19.00 16.10
N PRO A 245 -5.84 19.33 15.45
CA PRO A 245 -4.82 20.16 16.07
C PRO A 245 -5.36 21.57 16.37
N GLY A 246 -4.85 22.19 17.43
CA GLY A 246 -5.27 23.51 17.92
C GLY A 246 -6.64 23.54 18.61
N MET A 247 -7.46 22.49 18.50
CA MET A 247 -8.78 22.44 19.14
C MET A 247 -8.67 22.24 20.64
N PHE A 248 -9.39 23.05 21.43
CA PHE A 248 -9.38 22.97 22.89
C PHE A 248 -9.75 21.57 23.39
N LYS A 249 -8.92 21.00 24.29
CA LYS A 249 -8.97 19.61 24.79
C LYS A 249 -8.76 18.52 23.73
N GLY A 250 -8.50 18.93 22.48
CA GLY A 250 -8.38 18.09 21.30
C GLY A 250 -9.65 17.30 21.03
N GLN A 251 -9.81 16.85 19.80
CA GLN A 251 -10.77 15.82 19.48
C GLN A 251 -10.08 14.80 18.60
N LEU A 252 -10.31 13.52 18.87
CA LEU A 252 -9.95 12.42 17.99
C LEU A 252 -11.22 11.64 17.66
N ARG A 253 -11.29 10.99 16.51
CA ARG A 253 -12.35 10.05 16.15
C ARG A 253 -11.86 8.95 15.23
N VAL A 254 -12.60 7.86 15.19
CA VAL A 254 -12.46 6.78 14.21
C VAL A 254 -13.76 6.70 13.44
N GLU A 255 -13.77 7.11 12.18
CA GLU A 255 -14.93 6.94 11.30
C GLU A 255 -14.88 5.59 10.57
N GLY A 256 -16.04 5.10 10.15
CA GLY A 256 -16.22 3.77 9.56
C GLY A 256 -16.82 2.78 10.56
N THR A 257 -17.07 1.55 10.09
CA THR A 257 -17.69 0.49 10.90
C THR A 257 -16.86 0.21 12.16
N GLY A 258 -17.54 -0.06 13.26
CA GLY A 258 -16.93 -0.28 14.59
C GLY A 258 -16.29 0.96 15.23
N GLY A 259 -16.18 2.08 14.49
CA GLY A 259 -15.58 3.32 14.95
C GLY A 259 -16.45 4.08 15.96
N TRP A 260 -16.00 5.28 16.31
CA TRP A 260 -16.64 6.16 17.28
C TRP A 260 -16.42 7.63 16.90
N GLY A 261 -17.41 8.48 17.14
CA GLY A 261 -17.35 9.93 16.86
C GLY A 261 -16.43 10.69 17.82
N ASN A 262 -16.32 12.01 17.66
CA ASN A 262 -15.39 12.88 18.41
C ASN A 262 -15.29 12.56 19.92
N GLN A 263 -14.05 12.36 20.40
CA GLN A 263 -13.71 12.16 21.80
C GLN A 263 -12.63 13.16 22.22
N SER A 264 -12.81 13.76 23.38
CA SER A 264 -11.80 14.59 24.01
C SER A 264 -10.55 13.75 24.33
N VAL A 265 -9.38 14.23 23.92
CA VAL A 265 -8.10 13.59 24.28
C VAL A 265 -7.54 14.10 25.62
N GLY A 266 -8.13 15.16 26.18
CA GLY A 266 -7.80 15.69 27.51
C GLY A 266 -6.70 16.76 27.49
N PHE A 267 -6.16 17.08 26.33
CA PHE A 267 -5.17 18.13 26.10
C PHE A 267 -5.35 18.71 24.69
N THR A 268 -4.87 19.93 24.45
CA THR A 268 -4.90 20.55 23.12
C THR A 268 -3.65 20.15 22.34
N PRO A 269 -3.74 19.33 21.28
CA PRO A 269 -2.59 19.03 20.43
C PRO A 269 -2.15 20.31 19.73
N ALA A 270 -0.88 20.71 19.86
CA ALA A 270 -0.39 21.90 19.16
C ALA A 270 -0.40 21.69 17.64
N GLY A 271 -0.80 22.70 16.88
CA GLY A 271 -0.67 22.69 15.41
C GLY A 271 0.79 22.64 14.95
N TRP A 272 1.00 22.43 13.66
CA TRP A 272 2.33 22.33 13.06
C TRP A 272 3.22 23.51 13.42
N THR A 273 2.77 24.75 13.22
CA THR A 273 3.55 25.94 13.54
C THR A 273 3.76 26.09 15.04
N ALA A 274 2.71 25.93 15.85
CA ALA A 274 2.76 26.11 17.30
C ALA A 274 3.62 25.05 18.01
N SER A 275 3.73 23.85 17.45
CA SER A 275 4.57 22.77 17.97
C SER A 275 6.06 22.95 17.65
N GLY A 276 6.44 23.98 16.89
CA GLY A 276 7.79 24.13 16.36
C GLY A 276 8.08 23.15 15.22
N ARG A 277 7.08 22.84 14.39
CA ARG A 277 7.14 21.88 13.28
C ARG A 277 7.51 20.47 13.73
N ARG A 278 6.94 20.03 14.86
CA ARG A 278 7.09 18.68 15.39
C ARG A 278 5.86 17.85 15.06
N PHE A 279 6.05 16.55 14.81
CA PHE A 279 4.93 15.64 14.53
C PHE A 279 4.27 15.12 15.79
N HIS A 280 2.95 14.95 15.75
CA HIS A 280 2.27 14.00 16.63
C HIS A 280 2.48 12.59 16.09
N LYS A 281 2.40 11.59 16.95
CA LYS A 281 2.46 10.18 16.54
C LYS A 281 1.09 9.54 16.70
N LEU A 282 0.58 9.01 15.60
CA LEU A 282 -0.63 8.23 15.56
C LEU A 282 -0.27 6.75 15.43
N TRP A 283 -0.34 6.03 16.54
CA TRP A 283 -0.11 4.59 16.63
C TRP A 283 -1.45 3.87 16.46
N VAL A 284 -1.57 3.09 15.40
CA VAL A 284 -2.78 2.31 15.13
C VAL A 284 -2.44 0.82 15.17
N THR A 285 -2.82 0.16 16.26
CA THR A 285 -2.71 -1.29 16.42
C THR A 285 -3.94 -1.97 15.86
N LEU A 286 -3.73 -2.92 14.96
CA LEU A 286 -4.76 -3.69 14.27
C LEU A 286 -4.54 -5.18 14.52
N GLY A 287 -5.51 -5.82 15.18
CA GLY A 287 -5.48 -7.25 15.46
C GLY A 287 -6.09 -8.07 14.33
N ALA A 288 -5.51 -9.24 14.07
CA ALA A 288 -6.09 -10.23 13.15
C ALA A 288 -7.47 -10.73 13.64
N ASP A 289 -7.72 -10.64 14.95
CA ASP A 289 -9.01 -10.90 15.61
C ASP A 289 -10.01 -9.72 15.54
N GLY A 290 -9.62 -8.61 14.87
CA GLY A 290 -10.38 -7.39 14.79
C GLY A 290 -10.32 -6.49 16.02
N SER A 291 -9.53 -6.83 17.05
CA SER A 291 -9.28 -5.95 18.19
C SER A 291 -8.28 -4.85 17.81
N ASN A 292 -8.72 -3.59 17.89
CA ASN A 292 -7.90 -2.46 17.44
C ASN A 292 -7.74 -1.41 18.54
N CYS A 293 -6.65 -0.64 18.47
CA CYS A 293 -6.35 0.45 19.40
C CYS A 293 -5.71 1.62 18.67
N VAL A 294 -6.20 2.84 18.92
CA VAL A 294 -5.53 4.07 18.52
C VAL A 294 -4.82 4.57 19.76
N ARG A 295 -3.54 4.88 19.64
CA ARG A 295 -2.79 5.67 20.60
C ARG A 295 -2.28 6.93 19.90
N PHE A 296 -2.60 8.08 20.46
CA PHE A 296 -2.15 9.38 20.01
C PHE A 296 -1.14 9.93 21.01
N GLU A 297 -0.01 10.39 20.53
CA GLU A 297 1.08 10.94 21.33
C GLU A 297 1.48 12.31 20.80
N ASP A 298 1.41 13.33 21.65
CA ASP A 298 1.85 14.68 21.30
C ASP A 298 3.40 14.82 21.38
N PRO A 299 3.99 15.83 20.73
CA PRO A 299 5.42 16.09 20.80
C PRO A 299 5.99 16.31 22.21
N ASP A 300 5.14 16.58 23.20
CA ASP A 300 5.50 16.84 24.60
C ASP A 300 5.28 15.60 25.49
N GLY A 301 4.97 14.44 24.89
CA GLY A 301 4.82 13.16 25.58
C GLY A 301 3.43 12.90 26.19
N LYS A 302 2.43 13.74 25.94
CA LYS A 302 1.06 13.46 26.36
C LYS A 302 0.47 12.37 25.49
N VAL A 303 -0.09 11.35 26.14
CA VAL A 303 -0.63 10.17 25.46
C VAL A 303 -2.12 10.05 25.72
N TRP A 304 -2.84 9.65 24.68
CA TRP A 304 -4.23 9.25 24.75
C TRP A 304 -4.43 7.95 23.97
N SER A 305 -5.34 7.08 24.41
CA SER A 305 -5.64 5.86 23.66
C SER A 305 -7.09 5.42 23.79
N ARG A 306 -7.56 4.66 22.79
CA ARG A 306 -8.89 4.05 22.80
C ARG A 306 -8.99 2.89 21.84
N ASN A 307 -9.75 1.88 22.26
CA ASN A 307 -10.02 0.68 21.49
C ASN A 307 -11.25 0.81 20.59
N TRP A 308 -11.27 0.04 19.52
CA TRP A 308 -12.47 -0.25 18.73
C TRP A 308 -12.36 -1.66 18.13
N THR A 309 -13.42 -2.14 17.49
CA THR A 309 -13.45 -3.48 16.92
C THR A 309 -13.79 -3.41 15.45
N ARG A 310 -12.90 -3.91 14.60
CA ARG A 310 -13.09 -4.11 13.17
C ARG A 310 -11.96 -4.94 12.59
N GLN A 311 -12.25 -5.98 11.83
CA GLN A 311 -11.20 -6.72 11.14
C GLN A 311 -10.69 -5.93 9.92
N LEU A 312 -9.47 -5.40 10.02
CA LEU A 312 -8.78 -4.71 8.93
C LEU A 312 -7.57 -5.48 8.40
N THR A 313 -7.17 -6.55 9.09
CA THR A 313 -6.08 -7.45 8.72
C THR A 313 -6.44 -8.88 9.12
N GLU A 314 -5.86 -9.86 8.44
CA GLU A 314 -5.95 -11.30 8.75
C GLU A 314 -4.62 -11.87 9.27
N GLY A 315 -3.66 -11.00 9.60
CA GLY A 315 -2.34 -11.43 10.07
C GLY A 315 -1.33 -11.75 8.96
N LYS A 316 -1.71 -11.61 7.69
CA LYS A 316 -0.80 -11.77 6.54
C LYS A 316 -0.53 -10.45 5.83
N HIS A 317 -1.54 -9.60 5.74
CA HIS A 317 -1.49 -8.37 4.98
C HIS A 317 -1.57 -7.16 5.91
N VAL A 318 -0.63 -6.22 5.75
CA VAL A 318 -0.71 -4.89 6.39
C VAL A 318 -1.69 -4.03 5.58
N PRO A 319 -2.62 -3.32 6.25
CA PRO A 319 -3.53 -2.39 5.58
C PRO A 319 -2.79 -1.25 4.89
N ALA A 320 -3.36 -0.77 3.78
CA ALA A 320 -2.88 0.47 3.16
C ALA A 320 -3.19 1.66 4.07
N VAL A 321 -2.33 2.69 4.00
CA VAL A 321 -2.46 3.94 4.74
C VAL A 321 -2.59 5.08 3.74
N HIS A 322 -3.58 5.93 3.93
CA HIS A 322 -3.80 7.11 3.10
C HIS A 322 -3.83 8.37 3.97
N ALA A 323 -3.28 9.46 3.47
CA ALA A 323 -3.49 10.80 4.01
C ALA A 323 -4.96 11.19 3.88
N TRP A 324 -5.51 11.90 4.86
CA TRP A 324 -6.92 12.32 4.84
C TRP A 324 -7.15 13.69 5.47
N MET A 325 -8.05 14.46 4.85
CA MET A 325 -8.61 15.73 5.35
C MET A 325 -10.10 15.77 4.98
N ASP A 326 -10.98 16.23 5.88
CA ASP A 326 -12.42 16.33 5.60
C ASP A 326 -12.75 17.41 4.57
N THR A 327 -11.97 18.49 4.60
CA THR A 327 -12.16 19.71 3.83
C THR A 327 -10.81 20.15 3.30
N GLU A 328 -10.82 20.69 2.08
CA GLU A 328 -9.67 21.47 1.60
C GLU A 328 -9.49 22.68 2.52
N ASP A 329 -8.24 22.92 2.89
CA ASP A 329 -7.83 24.05 3.72
C ASP A 329 -6.52 24.61 3.15
N GLU A 330 -6.25 25.89 3.43
CA GLU A 330 -4.96 26.50 3.06
C GLU A 330 -3.81 25.87 3.84
N HIS A 331 -4.09 25.23 4.97
CA HIS A 331 -3.14 24.49 5.77
C HIS A 331 -3.13 23.00 5.40
N PRO A 332 -2.02 22.49 4.87
CA PRO A 332 -1.92 21.08 4.50
C PRO A 332 -1.78 20.16 5.72
N LEU A 333 -2.04 18.87 5.52
CA LEU A 333 -1.56 17.81 6.39
C LEU A 333 -0.09 17.51 6.07
N TYR A 334 0.79 17.64 7.07
CA TYR A 334 2.16 17.16 7.01
C TYR A 334 2.20 15.72 7.52
N VAL A 335 2.86 14.85 6.76
CA VAL A 335 3.06 13.44 7.10
C VAL A 335 4.56 13.16 7.13
N GLY A 336 5.04 12.69 8.27
CA GLY A 336 6.43 12.30 8.49
C GLY A 336 6.65 10.81 8.21
N GLN A 337 7.44 10.17 9.05
CA GLN A 337 7.78 8.76 8.89
C GLN A 337 6.60 7.84 9.22
N ILE A 338 6.58 6.69 8.53
CA ILE A 338 5.72 5.56 8.87
C ILE A 338 6.59 4.42 9.38
N MET A 339 6.31 3.92 10.59
CA MET A 339 6.98 2.78 11.20
C MET A 339 5.96 1.70 11.54
N MET A 340 6.39 0.45 11.61
CA MET A 340 5.51 -0.67 11.93
C MET A 340 6.10 -1.53 13.04
N GLN A 341 5.23 -2.07 13.89
CA GLN A 341 5.57 -3.11 14.86
C GLN A 341 4.68 -4.32 14.64
N PHE A 342 5.28 -5.50 14.50
CA PHE A 342 4.58 -6.76 14.31
C PHE A 342 4.64 -7.57 15.60
N HIS A 343 3.47 -7.97 16.08
CA HIS A 343 3.31 -8.85 17.24
C HIS A 343 3.14 -10.27 16.73
N MET A 344 4.17 -11.09 16.93
CA MET A 344 4.22 -12.47 16.48
C MET A 344 3.45 -13.39 17.44
N PRO A 345 2.87 -14.50 16.97
CA PRO A 345 2.29 -15.53 17.84
C PRO A 345 3.32 -16.11 18.82
N GLU A 346 2.83 -16.78 19.86
CA GLU A 346 3.67 -17.50 20.83
C GLU A 346 4.43 -18.69 20.24
#